data_AF-A0A7S2PWH6-F1
#
_entry.id   AF-A0A7S2PWH6-F1
#
_cell.length_a   1.000
_cell.length_b   1.000
_cell.length_c   1.000
_cell.angle_alpha   90.00
_cell.angle_beta   90.00
_cell.angle_gamma   90.00
#
_symmetry.space_group_name_H-M   'P 1'
#
loop_
_entity.id
_entity.type
_entity.pdbx_description
1 polymer ?
#
loop_
_entity_poly.entity_id
_entity_poly.type
_entity_poly.pdbx_seq_one_letter_code
_entity_poly.pdbx_strand_id
1 'polypeptide(L)'
;WGHPDGFSLAEVQVDAQYDGVVTNVGKNGVFVDFGAVKDGLLRVPIKIGRRFKRGMELQGLTVVSVDPEGGKVVLRPDEENLPEPPPKKEPKAAAGAEA
;
A
#
# COMPACT_ATOMS: atom_id res chain seq x y z
N TRP A 1 -1.45 -10.26 14.24
CA TRP A 1 -0.10 -9.70 14.30
C TRP A 1 -0.23 -8.45 15.14
N GLY A 2 0.55 -8.33 16.21
CA GLY A 2 0.48 -7.19 17.12
C GLY A 2 1.82 -7.03 17.81
N HIS A 3 2.43 -5.86 17.68
CA HIS A 3 3.72 -5.55 18.26
C HIS A 3 3.52 -4.87 19.61
N PRO A 4 3.91 -5.50 20.74
CA PRO A 4 3.80 -4.87 22.05
C PRO A 4 4.73 -3.64 22.20
N ASP A 5 5.79 -3.56 21.40
CA ASP A 5 6.72 -2.43 21.33
C ASP A 5 6.36 -1.41 20.23
N GLY A 6 5.27 -1.62 19.49
CA GLY A 6 4.84 -0.70 18.44
C GLY A 6 4.17 0.55 19.01
N PHE A 7 4.30 1.69 18.33
CA PHE A 7 3.62 2.92 18.75
C PHE A 7 2.10 2.78 18.66
N SER A 8 1.41 3.46 19.57
CA SER A 8 -0.05 3.41 19.61
C SER A 8 -0.64 4.08 18.38
N LEU A 9 -1.75 3.55 17.86
CA LEU A 9 -2.47 4.20 16.76
C LEU A 9 -2.92 5.62 17.09
N ALA A 10 -3.05 5.96 18.37
CA ALA A 10 -3.31 7.31 18.84
C ALA A 10 -2.16 8.29 18.59
N GLU A 11 -0.93 7.78 18.44
CA GLU A 11 0.28 8.58 18.15
C GLU A 11 0.53 8.71 16.64
N VAL A 12 -0.19 7.93 15.83
CA VAL A 12 -0.10 8.00 14.38
C VAL A 12 -0.78 9.26 13.89
N GLN A 13 -0.03 10.11 13.19
CA GLN A 13 -0.56 11.35 12.64
C GLN A 13 -1.06 11.11 11.21
N VAL A 14 -2.29 11.55 10.93
CA VAL A 14 -2.81 11.59 9.56
C VAL A 14 -1.97 12.58 8.74
N ASP A 15 -1.75 12.26 7.47
CA ASP A 15 -0.88 12.97 6.51
C ASP A 15 0.63 12.82 6.77
N ALA A 16 1.03 12.19 7.88
CA ALA A 16 2.43 11.86 8.10
C ALA A 16 2.87 10.66 7.25
N GLN A 17 4.16 10.65 6.94
CA GLN A 17 4.82 9.60 6.19
C GLN A 17 5.53 8.65 7.15
N TYR A 18 5.32 7.35 6.94
CA TYR A 18 5.99 6.30 7.70
C TYR A 18 6.63 5.28 6.76
N ASP A 19 7.69 4.66 7.23
CA ASP A 19 8.33 3.54 6.56
C ASP A 19 7.74 2.24 7.11
N GLY A 20 7.59 1.24 6.25
CA GLY A 20 7.02 -0.03 6.67
C GLY A 20 7.32 -1.20 5.74
N VAL A 21 7.15 -2.40 6.27
CA VAL A 21 7.39 -3.66 5.58
C VAL A 21 6.07 -4.33 5.24
N VAL A 22 5.90 -4.73 4.00
CA VAL A 22 4.72 -5.47 3.56
C VAL A 22 4.67 -6.82 4.29
N THR A 23 3.72 -6.98 5.21
CA THR A 23 3.52 -8.23 5.94
C THR A 23 2.57 -9.17 5.21
N ASN A 24 1.63 -8.66 4.43
CA ASN A 24 0.66 -9.48 3.72
C ASN A 24 0.19 -8.85 2.41
N VAL A 25 0.02 -9.66 1.36
CA VAL A 25 -0.46 -9.23 0.04
C VAL A 25 -1.55 -10.20 -0.39
N GLY A 26 -2.77 -9.72 -0.59
CA GLY A 26 -3.90 -10.58 -0.95
C GLY A 26 -4.97 -9.89 -1.79
N LYS A 27 -6.07 -10.62 -2.04
CA LYS A 27 -7.26 -10.10 -2.74
C LYS A 27 -7.96 -9.01 -1.94
N ASN A 28 -7.82 -9.06 -0.61
CA ASN A 28 -8.48 -8.15 0.33
C ASN A 28 -7.71 -6.83 0.50
N GLY A 29 -6.48 -6.73 -0.02
CA GLY A 29 -5.61 -5.57 0.14
C GLY A 29 -4.16 -5.97 0.41
N VAL A 30 -3.31 -4.95 0.54
CA VAL A 30 -1.92 -5.11 0.98
C VAL A 30 -1.84 -4.55 2.41
N PHE A 31 -1.21 -5.31 3.30
CA PHE A 31 -0.97 -4.92 4.68
C PHE A 31 0.52 -4.66 4.87
N VAL A 32 0.81 -3.55 5.52
CA VAL A 32 2.15 -3.04 5.75
C VAL A 32 2.30 -2.76 7.23
N ASP A 33 3.33 -3.35 7.82
CA ASP A 33 3.76 -3.03 9.18
C ASP A 33 4.64 -1.79 9.10
N PHE A 34 4.16 -0.68 9.65
CA PHE A 34 4.87 0.60 9.66
C PHE A 34 5.41 0.94 11.06
N GLY A 35 5.54 -0.06 11.95
CA GLY A 35 6.02 0.12 13.33
C GLY A 35 4.92 0.40 14.37
N ALA A 36 3.65 0.45 13.97
CA ALA A 36 2.54 0.58 14.92
C ALA A 36 2.14 -0.76 15.54
N VAL A 37 1.35 -0.70 16.61
CA VAL A 37 0.76 -1.91 17.24
C VAL A 37 -0.06 -2.77 16.28
N LYS A 38 -0.53 -2.21 15.16
CA LYS A 38 -1.31 -2.91 14.12
C LYS A 38 -0.82 -2.56 12.70
N ASP A 39 -0.96 -3.53 11.81
CA ASP A 39 -0.68 -3.36 10.38
C ASP A 39 -1.60 -2.30 9.74
N GLY A 40 -1.03 -1.47 8.86
CA GLY A 40 -1.75 -0.54 8.02
C GLY A 40 -2.20 -1.18 6.71
N LEU A 41 -3.43 -0.88 6.29
CA LEU A 41 -3.97 -1.29 5.00
C LEU A 41 -3.57 -0.28 3.93
N LEU A 42 -2.83 -0.75 2.94
CA LEU A 42 -2.41 0.06 1.80
C LEU A 42 -3.57 0.23 0.81
N ARG A 43 -4.05 1.46 0.64
CA ARG A 43 -5.11 1.84 -0.30
C ARG A 43 -4.55 1.95 -1.71
N VAL A 44 -4.34 0.80 -2.34
CA VAL A 44 -3.93 0.68 -3.74
C VAL A 44 -4.94 -0.13 -4.55
N PRO A 45 -5.08 0.16 -5.84
CA PRO A 45 -5.88 -0.70 -6.72
C PRO A 45 -5.26 -2.10 -6.79
N ILE A 46 -6.12 -3.13 -6.86
CA ILE A 46 -5.72 -4.56 -6.89
C ILE A 46 -4.63 -4.88 -7.92
N LYS A 47 -4.63 -4.18 -9.07
CA LYS A 47 -3.62 -4.35 -10.12
C LYS A 47 -2.20 -4.02 -9.63
N ILE A 48 -2.09 -2.99 -8.80
CA ILE A 48 -0.82 -2.52 -8.20
C ILE A 48 -0.54 -3.30 -6.92
N GLY A 49 -1.58 -3.55 -6.09
CA GLY A 49 -1.51 -4.40 -4.91
C GLY A 49 -0.83 -5.76 -5.17
N ARG A 50 -1.16 -6.39 -6.30
CA ARG A 50 -0.58 -7.66 -6.75
C ARG A 50 0.92 -7.63 -7.09
N ARG A 51 1.50 -6.44 -7.27
CA ARG A 51 2.93 -6.28 -7.56
C ARG A 51 3.77 -6.25 -6.30
N PHE A 52 3.19 -5.85 -5.18
CA PHE A 52 3.87 -5.92 -3.89
C PHE A 52 4.13 -7.37 -3.50
N LYS A 53 5.20 -7.59 -2.76
CA LYS A 53 5.56 -8.89 -2.20
C LYS A 53 5.71 -8.76 -0.69
N ARG A 54 5.35 -9.82 0.03
CA ARG A 54 5.64 -9.90 1.47
C ARG A 54 7.15 -9.80 1.70
N GLY A 55 7.54 -8.96 2.66
CA GLY A 55 8.93 -8.62 2.96
C GLY A 55 9.48 -7.43 2.18
N MET A 56 8.66 -6.76 1.36
CA MET A 56 9.09 -5.54 0.66
C MET A 56 9.05 -4.35 1.62
N GLU A 57 10.17 -3.63 1.71
CA GLU A 57 10.26 -2.36 2.42
C GLU A 57 9.66 -1.26 1.54
N LEU A 58 8.79 -0.45 2.13
CA LEU A 58 8.14 0.70 1.52
C LEU A 58 8.43 1.90 2.38
N GLN A 59 8.87 2.98 1.75
CA GLN A 59 9.18 4.23 2.42
C GLN A 59 8.15 5.29 2.04
N GLY A 60 8.00 6.33 2.85
CA GLY A 60 7.12 7.45 2.52
C GLY A 60 5.63 7.08 2.39
N LEU A 61 5.13 6.16 3.22
CA LEU A 61 3.72 5.79 3.23
C LEU A 61 2.91 6.86 3.96
N THR A 62 2.07 7.59 3.23
CA THR A 62 1.22 8.63 3.81
C THR A 62 0.00 8.02 4.50
N VAL A 63 -0.23 8.37 5.76
CA VAL A 63 -1.43 7.99 6.49
C VAL A 63 -2.62 8.81 5.97
N VAL A 64 -3.58 8.16 5.33
CA VAL A 64 -4.81 8.83 4.87
C VAL A 64 -5.85 8.88 5.97
N SER A 65 -5.91 7.83 6.80
CA SER A 65 -6.89 7.74 7.89
C SER A 65 -6.41 6.74 8.93
N VAL A 66 -6.60 7.06 10.20
CA VAL A 66 -6.33 6.17 11.34
C VAL A 66 -7.60 6.04 12.17
N ASP A 67 -7.94 4.80 12.50
CA ASP A 67 -9.06 4.43 13.35
C ASP A 67 -8.49 3.62 14.53
N PRO A 68 -8.17 4.28 15.66
CA PRO A 68 -7.56 3.62 16.81
C PRO A 68 -8.53 2.64 17.50
N GLU A 69 -9.83 2.91 17.47
CA GLU A 69 -10.86 2.10 18.13
C GLU A 69 -11.08 0.75 17.42
N GLY A 70 -11.25 0.75 16.10
CA GLY A 70 -11.28 -0.45 15.26
C GLY A 70 -9.87 -1.01 15.00
N GLY A 71 -8.85 -0.21 15.30
CA GLY A 71 -7.45 -0.43 14.99
C GLY A 71 -7.22 -0.74 13.52
N LYS A 72 -7.67 0.18 12.67
CA LYS A 72 -7.46 0.15 11.23
C LYS A 72 -6.72 1.41 10.84
N VAL A 73 -5.69 1.26 10.03
CA VAL A 73 -4.99 2.39 9.41
C VAL A 73 -5.08 2.22 7.91
N VAL A 74 -5.30 3.33 7.22
CA VAL A 74 -5.30 3.39 5.76
C VAL A 74 -4.07 4.17 5.33
N LEU A 75 -3.14 3.49 4.67
CA LEU A 75 -1.90 4.05 4.14
C LEU A 75 -2.02 4.22 2.63
N ARG A 76 -1.35 5.23 2.09
CA ARG A 76 -1.19 5.43 0.65
C ARG A 76 0.29 5.45 0.32
N PRO A 77 0.76 4.65 -0.66
CA PRO A 77 2.13 4.77 -1.15
C PRO A 77 2.25 5.97 -2.07
N ASP A 78 3.42 6.61 -2.04
CA ASP A 78 3.78 7.60 -3.04
C ASP A 78 4.08 6.96 -4.41
N GLU A 79 3.98 7.72 -5.48
CA GLU A 79 4.18 7.23 -6.85
C GLU A 79 5.61 6.72 -7.06
N GLU A 80 6.59 7.28 -6.36
CA GLU A 80 7.98 6.80 -6.36
C GLU A 80 8.16 5.44 -5.68
N ASN A 81 7.29 5.10 -4.72
CA ASN A 81 7.30 3.80 -4.03
C ASN A 81 6.43 2.73 -4.72
N LEU A 82 5.77 3.08 -5.83
CA LEU A 82 5.00 2.12 -6.61
C LEU A 82 5.93 1.31 -7.52
N PRO A 83 5.80 -0.03 -7.56
CA PRO A 83 6.51 -0.82 -8.54
C PRO A 83 6.05 -0.42 -9.95
N GLU A 84 7.01 0.02 -10.77
CA GLU A 84 6.77 0.53 -12.12
C GLU A 84 5.85 -0.40 -12.92
N PRO A 85 4.95 0.16 -13.77
CA PRO A 85 4.24 -0.66 -14.72
C PRO A 85 5.23 -1.42 -15.60
N PRO A 86 5.01 -2.73 -15.85
CA PRO A 86 5.74 -3.38 -16.91
C PRO A 86 5.49 -2.56 -18.18
N PRO A 87 6.52 -2.35 -19.02
CA PRO A 87 6.37 -1.58 -20.25
C PRO A 87 5.18 -2.17 -20.99
N LYS A 88 4.15 -1.34 -21.22
CA LYS A 88 2.98 -1.71 -22.03
C LYS A 88 3.55 -2.33 -23.30
N LYS A 89 3.28 -3.62 -23.53
CA LYS A 89 3.09 -4.07 -24.90
C LYS A 89 1.85 -3.34 -25.37
N GLU A 90 2.09 -2.19 -25.99
CA GLU A 90 1.11 -1.46 -26.78
C GLU A 90 0.38 -2.50 -27.64
N PRO A 91 -0.96 -2.58 -27.61
CA PRO A 91 -1.66 -3.42 -28.55
C PRO A 91 -1.43 -2.81 -29.94
N LYS A 92 -0.44 -3.32 -30.65
CA LYS A 92 -0.37 -3.19 -32.11
C LYS A 92 -1.55 -4.00 -32.67
N ALA A 93 -2.70 -3.36 -32.84
CA ALA A 93 -3.81 -3.89 -33.62
C ALA A 93 -4.67 -2.75 -34.18
N ALA A 94 -4.44 -2.46 -35.48
CA ALA A 94 -5.34 -1.90 -36.51
C ALA A 94 -6.13 -0.60 -36.17
N ALA A 95 -6.04 0.54 -36.86
CA ALA A 95 -5.80 0.79 -38.29
C ALA A 95 -6.55 -0.20 -39.20
N GLY A 96 -7.87 -0.02 -39.33
CA GLY A 96 -8.68 -0.64 -40.38
C GLY A 96 -10.18 -0.64 -40.10
N ALA A 97 -10.91 0.14 -40.90
CA ALA A 97 -12.35 0.18 -41.22
C ALA A 97 -12.82 1.65 -41.11
N GLU A 98 -12.93 2.47 -42.15
CA GLU A 98 -13.45 2.29 -43.52
C GLU A 98 -14.68 1.38 -43.62
N ALA A 99 -15.85 1.99 -43.49
CA ALA A 99 -17.10 1.68 -44.20
C ALA A 99 -18.04 2.89 -44.09
#